data_AF-A0A133V9G2-F1
#
_entry.id   AF-A0A133V9G2-F1
#
_cell.length_a   1.000
_cell.length_b   1.000
_cell.length_c   1.000
_cell.angle_alpha   90.00
_cell.angle_beta   90.00
_cell.angle_gamma   90.00
#
_symmetry.space_group_name_H-M   'P 1'
#
loop_
_entity.id
_entity.type
_entity.pdbx_description
1 polymer ?
#
loop_
_entity_poly.entity_id
_entity_poly.type
_entity_poly.pdbx_seq_one_letter_code
_entity_poly.pdbx_strand_id
1 'polypeptide(L)' 'MTDNKVSKSIPEINERIKSGDAVIVTAEEMAEIVREKGETEAAKEVDVVTTGTFGAMCSSGA' A
#
# COMPACT_ATOMS: atom_id res chain seq x y z
N MET A 1 8.10 17.43 -6.16
CA MET A 1 6.93 16.54 -6.03
C MET A 1 7.27 15.31 -6.84
N THR A 2 7.36 14.15 -6.22
CA THR A 2 7.84 12.92 -6.86
C THR A 2 6.80 12.42 -7.86
N ASP A 3 7.19 12.20 -9.12
CA ASP A 3 6.34 11.59 -10.14
C ASP A 3 6.05 10.13 -9.78
N ASN A 4 4.95 9.88 -9.06
CA ASN A 4 4.47 8.53 -8.83
C ASN A 4 3.82 8.04 -10.14
N LYS A 5 4.46 7.09 -10.83
CA LYS A 5 3.94 6.48 -12.08
C LYS A 5 2.55 5.84 -11.91
N VAL A 6 2.17 5.56 -10.67
CA VAL A 6 0.89 4.97 -10.28
C VAL A 6 0.42 5.67 -9.00
N SER A 7 -0.78 6.22 -9.03
CA SER A 7 -1.43 6.82 -7.86
C SER A 7 -2.90 6.41 -7.81
N LYS A 8 -3.30 5.84 -6.68
CA LYS A 8 -4.70 5.53 -6.36
C LYS A 8 -5.19 6.57 -5.36
N SER A 9 -6.45 6.98 -5.49
CA SER A 9 -7.02 7.94 -4.55
C SER A 9 -7.51 7.25 -3.28
N ILE A 10 -7.50 7.95 -2.13
CA ILE A 10 -8.08 7.40 -0.89
C ILE A 10 -9.57 7.02 -1.06
N PRO A 11 -10.42 7.85 -1.72
CA PRO A 11 -11.81 7.45 -1.98
C PRO A 11 -11.93 6.14 -2.76
N GLU A 12 -11.11 5.97 -3.82
CA GLU A 12 -11.07 4.74 -4.62
C GLU A 12 -10.66 3.53 -3.78
N ILE A 13 -9.60 3.64 -2.98
CA ILE A 13 -9.14 2.56 -2.09
C ILE A 13 -10.25 2.19 -1.09
N ASN A 14 -10.91 3.18 -0.49
CA ASN A 14 -12.00 2.94 0.46
C ASN A 14 -13.20 2.21 -0.16
N GLU A 15 -13.56 2.54 -1.41
CA GLU A 15 -14.62 1.81 -2.11
C GLU A 15 -14.24 0.36 -2.38
N ARG A 16 -12.99 0.09 -2.78
CA ARG A 16 -12.48 -1.28 -2.95
C ARG A 16 -12.46 -2.08 -1.65
N ILE A 17 -12.14 -1.43 -0.52
CA ILE A 17 -12.21 -2.08 0.80
C ILE A 17 -13.66 -2.44 1.13
N LYS A 18 -14.61 -1.53 0.89
CA LYS A 18 -16.04 -1.78 1.14
C LYS A 18 -16.63 -2.86 0.24
N SER A 19 -16.19 -2.93 -1.02
CA SER A 19 -16.64 -3.96 -1.96
C SER A 19 -16.00 -5.32 -1.73
N GLY A 20 -14.90 -5.38 -0.96
CA GLY A 20 -14.12 -6.60 -0.74
C GLY A 20 -13.10 -6.89 -1.85
N ASP A 21 -12.89 -5.96 -2.77
CA ASP A 21 -11.98 -6.10 -3.92
C ASP A 21 -10.58 -5.51 -3.68
N ALA A 22 -10.32 -5.00 -2.48
CA ALA A 22 -9.02 -4.46 -2.12
C ALA A 22 -7.98 -5.58 -1.97
N VAL A 23 -6.83 -5.42 -2.64
CA VAL A 23 -5.66 -6.28 -2.46
C VAL A 23 -4.84 -5.72 -1.30
N ILE A 24 -4.88 -6.43 -0.18
CA ILE A 24 -4.21 -6.07 1.06
C ILE A 24 -3.08 -7.07 1.32
N VAL A 25 -1.86 -6.56 1.53
CA VAL A 25 -0.67 -7.38 1.77
C VAL A 25 0.07 -6.88 3.00
N THR A 26 0.97 -7.70 3.53
CA THR A 26 1.95 -7.32 4.55
C THR A 26 3.15 -6.62 3.91
N ALA A 27 3.96 -5.95 4.72
CA ALA A 27 5.21 -5.36 4.26
C ALA A 27 6.20 -6.39 3.68
N GLU A 28 6.22 -7.60 4.22
CA GLU A 28 7.08 -8.70 3.75
C GLU A 28 6.63 -9.18 2.37
N GLU A 29 5.33 -9.45 2.20
CA GLU A 29 4.74 -9.82 0.91
C GLU A 29 4.94 -8.72 -0.15
N MET A 30 4.79 -7.44 0.23
CA MET A 30 5.05 -6.33 -0.69
C MET A 30 6.49 -6.34 -1.22
N ALA A 31 7.47 -6.63 -0.36
CA ALA A 31 8.87 -6.69 -0.78
C ALA A 31 9.11 -7.83 -1.79
N GLU A 32 8.43 -8.96 -1.64
CA GLU A 32 8.49 -10.08 -2.59
C GLU A 32 7.83 -9.73 -3.92
N ILE A 33 6.63 -9.15 -3.89
CA ILE A 33 5.90 -8.72 -5.11
C ILE A 33 6.74 -7.73 -5.92
N VAL A 34 7.42 -6.79 -5.27
CA VAL A 34 8.30 -5.82 -5.95
C VAL A 34 9.51 -6.53 -6.58
N ARG A 35 10.09 -7.54 -5.92
CA ARG A 35 11.22 -8.31 -6.49
C ARG A 35 10.81 -9.09 -7.74
N GLU A 36 9.59 -9.62 -7.76
CA GLU A 36 9.09 -10.43 -8.88
C GLU A 36 8.58 -9.57 -10.05
N LYS A 37 7.85 -8.49 -9.76
CA LYS A 37 7.09 -7.73 -10.76
C LYS A 37 7.62 -6.31 -11.02
N GLY A 38 8.49 -5.81 -10.15
CA GLY A 38 8.96 -4.42 -10.15
C GLY A 38 8.00 -3.46 -9.45
N GLU A 39 8.53 -2.30 -9.07
CA GLU A 39 7.86 -1.28 -8.25
C GLU A 39 6.54 -0.76 -8.85
N THR A 40 6.52 -0.55 -10.17
CA THR A 40 5.37 0.07 -10.86
C THR A 40 4.20 -0.91 -10.96
N GLU A 41 4.46 -2.17 -11.31
CA GLU A 41 3.41 -3.18 -11.41
C GLU A 41 2.91 -3.59 -10.02
N ALA A 42 3.81 -3.72 -9.04
CA ALA A 42 3.43 -3.95 -7.64
C ALA A 42 2.46 -2.86 -7.12
N ALA A 43 2.75 -1.59 -7.41
CA ALA A 43 1.89 -0.47 -7.02
C ALA A 43 0.53 -0.44 -7.74
N LYS A 44 0.43 -1.00 -8.96
CA LYS A 44 -0.85 -1.16 -9.67
C LYS A 44 -1.71 -2.23 -9.04
N GLU A 45 -1.11 -3.35 -8.66
CA GLU A 45 -1.85 -4.50 -8.13
C GLU A 45 -2.26 -4.33 -6.66
N VAL A 46 -1.37 -3.77 -5.82
CA VAL A 46 -1.59 -3.68 -4.36
C VAL A 46 -2.28 -2.37 -3.98
N ASP A 47 -3.28 -2.44 -3.11
CA ASP A 47 -4.03 -1.27 -2.63
C ASP A 47 -3.58 -0.79 -1.25
N VAL A 48 -3.33 -1.74 -0.34
CA VAL A 48 -2.95 -1.44 1.04
C VAL A 48 -1.81 -2.34 1.46
N VAL A 49 -0.75 -1.73 2.01
CA VAL A 49 0.33 -2.45 2.67
C VAL A 49 0.15 -2.29 4.17
N THR A 50 -0.03 -3.40 4.86
CA THR A 50 -0.14 -3.47 6.31
C THR A 50 1.25 -3.67 6.91
N THR A 51 1.63 -2.77 7.81
CA THR A 51 2.88 -2.86 8.56
C THR A 51 2.54 -3.14 10.02
N GLY A 52 3.12 -4.18 10.59
CA GLY A 52 3.12 -4.37 12.04
C GLY A 52 4.13 -3.42 12.66
N THR A 53 3.73 -2.59 13.61
CA THR A 53 4.67 -1.83 14.46
C THR A 53 4.60 -2.37 15.88
N PHE A 54 5.72 -2.88 16.39
CA PHE A 54 5.87 -3.31 17.79
C PHE A 54 6.56 -2.19 18.60
N GLY A 55 5.90 -1.04 18.71
CA GLY A 55 6.40 0.10 19.49
C GLY A 55 5.40 1.25 19.52
N ALA A 56 5.40 2.04 20.59
CA ALA A 56 4.66 3.29 20.63
C ALA A 56 5.23 4.22 19.54
N MET A 57 4.50 4.40 18.44
CA MET A 57 4.86 5.45 17.49
C MET A 57 4.67 6.79 18.20
N CYS A 58 5.76 7.48 18.50
CA CYS A 58 5.72 8.91 18.76
C CYS A 58 5.42 9.61 17.43
N SER A 59 4.18 9.55 16.96
CA SER A 59 3.71 10.49 15.95
C SER A 59 3.49 11.84 16.64
N SER A 60 4.59 12.56 16.89
CA SER A 60 4.53 14.01 17.02
C SER A 60 4.34 14.58 15.61
N GLY A 61 3.14 15.06 15.36
CA GLY A 61 2.75 15.74 14.13
C GLY A 61 1.43 16.46 14.36
N ALA A 62 1.54 17.60 15.07
CA ALA A 62 0.51 18.64 15.11
C ALA A 62 0.22 19.19 13.70
#